data_AF-A0A7C7XCC3-F1
#
_entry.id   AF-A0A7C7XCC3-F1
#
_cell.length_a   1.000
_cell.length_b   1.000
_cell.length_c   1.000
_cell.angle_alpha   90.00
_cell.angle_beta   90.00
_cell.angle_gamma   90.00
#
_symmetry.space_group_name_H-M   'P 1'
#
loop_
_entity.id
_entity.type
_entity.pdbx_description
1 polymer ?
#
loop_
_entity_poly.entity_id
_entity_poly.type
_entity_poly.pdbx_seq_one_letter_code
_entity_poly.pdbx_strand_id
1 'polypeptide(L)'
;MWSQQYLPTLFLNSGVLTGMAGAGLMFVFFRVFLSTSPKETNGVLEVLSYGVLAAILVELLEINLFMRYLASNPAKLDASGQFVVPNGSVMAYEYVTQGALANWFWWGIIGVGLSLPLLLTFVEMFFRKIIRPFENLVATVKFASILTGGTILRFVIVWGGDLKAPLNFPPALFQIPITG
;
A
#
# COMPACT_ATOMS: atom_id res chain seq x y z
N MET A 1 11.13 8.43 -4.69
CA MET A 1 10.29 7.51 -3.90
C MET A 1 11.07 6.54 -3.00
N TRP A 2 12.30 6.15 -3.34
CA TRP A 2 13.11 5.24 -2.52
C TRP A 2 13.69 5.89 -1.25
N SER A 3 12.88 5.96 -0.19
CA SER A 3 13.31 6.41 1.14
C SER A 3 13.83 5.24 1.95
N GLN A 4 15.05 5.33 2.49
CA GLN A 4 15.64 4.29 3.34
C GLN A 4 14.99 4.21 4.73
N GLN A 5 14.31 5.26 5.16
CA GLN A 5 13.73 5.35 6.50
C GLN A 5 12.29 4.82 6.56
N TYR A 6 11.45 5.21 5.60
CA TYR A 6 10.00 4.97 5.66
C TYR A 6 9.53 3.79 4.80
N LEU A 7 10.24 3.50 3.71
CA LEU A 7 9.83 2.46 2.76
C LEU A 7 9.98 1.04 3.34
N PRO A 8 11.03 0.70 4.11
CA PRO A 8 11.13 -0.62 4.72
C PRO A 8 9.99 -0.95 5.68
N THR A 9 9.60 -0.01 6.54
CA THR A 9 8.52 -0.24 7.52
C THR A 9 7.17 -0.36 6.82
N LEU A 10 6.89 0.53 5.86
CA LEU A 10 5.69 0.49 5.04
C LEU A 10 5.54 -0.84 4.29
N PHE A 11 6.61 -1.35 3.67
CA PHE A 11 6.57 -2.64 2.96
C PHE A 11 6.45 -3.83 3.90
N LEU A 12 7.08 -3.76 5.08
CA LEU A 12 6.97 -4.81 6.08
C LEU A 12 5.52 -4.93 6.57
N ASN A 13 4.93 -3.82 7.00
CA ASN A 13 3.58 -3.80 7.52
C ASN A 13 2.56 -4.14 6.43
N SER A 14 2.67 -3.56 5.23
CA SER A 14 1.82 -3.93 4.09
C SER A 14 1.99 -5.41 3.68
N GLY A 15 3.20 -5.95 3.81
CA GLY A 15 3.50 -7.38 3.62
C GLY A 15 2.77 -8.26 4.64
N VAL A 16 2.81 -7.89 5.92
CA VAL A 16 2.06 -8.57 6.98
C VAL A 16 0.56 -8.47 6.74
N LEU A 17 0.04 -7.29 6.41
CA LEU A 17 -1.38 -7.06 6.15
C LEU A 17 -1.88 -7.91 4.96
N THR A 18 -1.14 -7.90 3.85
CA THR A 18 -1.47 -8.74 2.69
C THR A 18 -1.33 -10.24 2.98
N GLY A 19 -0.35 -10.65 3.79
CA GLY A 19 -0.23 -12.03 4.27
C GLY A 19 -1.42 -12.48 5.13
N MET A 20 -1.85 -11.64 6.08
CA MET A 20 -3.05 -11.89 6.90
C MET A 20 -4.31 -11.98 6.03
N ALA A 21 -4.46 -11.10 5.05
CA ALA A 21 -5.58 -11.14 4.12
C ALA A 21 -5.58 -12.40 3.26
N GLY A 22 -4.42 -12.83 2.76
CA GLY A 22 -4.27 -14.09 2.03
C GLY A 22 -4.66 -15.30 2.87
N ALA A 23 -4.16 -15.38 4.11
CA ALA A 23 -4.51 -16.44 5.05
C ALA A 23 -6.00 -16.44 5.39
N GLY A 24 -6.58 -15.26 5.67
CA GLY A 24 -8.00 -15.10 5.95
C GLY A 24 -8.89 -15.50 4.78
N LEU A 25 -8.51 -15.14 3.55
CA LEU A 25 -9.24 -15.52 2.34
C LEU A 25 -9.22 -17.04 2.13
N MET A 26 -8.06 -17.68 2.29
CA MET A 26 -7.95 -19.13 2.20
C MET A 26 -8.79 -19.82 3.27
N PHE A 27 -8.80 -19.30 4.50
CA PHE A 27 -9.63 -19.81 5.57
C PHE A 27 -11.13 -19.76 5.23
N VAL A 28 -11.61 -18.65 4.66
CA VAL A 28 -13.00 -18.52 4.21
C VAL A 28 -13.31 -19.54 3.11
N PHE A 29 -12.42 -19.72 2.13
CA PHE A 29 -12.61 -20.73 1.09
C PHE A 29 -12.66 -22.15 1.63
N PHE A 30 -11.74 -22.52 2.53
CA PHE A 30 -11.75 -23.83 3.17
C PHE A 30 -13.04 -24.09 3.95
N ARG A 31 -13.54 -23.09 4.68
CA ARG A 31 -14.81 -23.18 5.41
C ARG A 31 -15.99 -23.46 4.47
N VAL A 32 -16.07 -22.75 3.35
CA VAL A 32 -17.13 -22.94 2.34
C VAL A 32 -17.00 -24.33 1.70
N PHE A 33 -15.78 -24.74 1.32
CA PHE A 33 -15.53 -26.03 0.69
C PHE A 33 -15.86 -27.22 1.60
N LEU A 34 -15.46 -27.15 2.88
CA LEU A 34 -15.68 -28.21 3.87
C LEU A 34 -17.07 -28.16 4.53
N SER A 35 -17.94 -27.21 4.14
CA SER A 35 -19.27 -27.00 4.73
C SER A 35 -19.26 -26.97 6.27
N THR A 36 -18.21 -26.42 6.86
CA THR A 36 -18.02 -26.46 8.32
C THR A 36 -19.02 -25.53 9.01
N SER A 37 -19.69 -26.04 10.05
CA SER A 37 -20.77 -25.33 10.75
C SER A 37 -20.28 -24.01 11.37
N PRO A 38 -21.06 -22.92 11.29
CA PRO A 38 -20.59 -21.58 11.64
C PRO A 38 -20.30 -21.33 13.13
N LYS A 39 -20.63 -22.25 14.04
CA LYS A 39 -20.52 -22.01 15.48
C LYS A 39 -19.10 -22.09 16.05
N GLU A 40 -18.21 -22.93 15.52
CA GLU A 40 -16.89 -23.18 16.14
C GLU A 40 -15.77 -22.25 15.62
N THR A 41 -15.94 -21.64 14.45
CA THR A 41 -14.85 -20.94 13.74
C THR A 41 -14.99 -19.41 13.68
N ASN A 42 -16.08 -18.84 14.23
CA ASN A 42 -16.28 -17.39 14.22
C ASN A 42 -15.22 -16.61 15.02
N GLY A 43 -14.62 -17.23 16.04
CA GLY A 43 -13.55 -16.60 16.82
C GLY A 43 -12.29 -16.29 16.00
N VAL A 44 -11.95 -17.13 15.02
CA VAL A 44 -10.75 -16.94 14.18
C VAL A 44 -10.90 -15.74 13.25
N LEU A 45 -12.05 -15.63 12.55
CA LEU A 45 -12.34 -14.48 11.69
C LEU A 45 -12.43 -13.18 12.48
N GLU A 46 -12.94 -13.25 13.71
CA GLU A 46 -13.04 -12.10 14.59
C GLU A 46 -11.65 -11.59 15.03
N VAL A 47 -10.76 -12.49 15.49
CA VAL A 47 -9.37 -12.14 15.82
C VAL A 47 -8.61 -11.62 14.60
N LEU A 48 -8.75 -12.28 13.44
CA LEU A 48 -8.14 -11.80 12.19
C LEU A 48 -8.66 -10.42 11.80
N SER A 49 -9.95 -10.13 12.00
CA SER A 49 -10.53 -8.83 11.68
C SER A 49 -9.96 -7.72 12.57
N TYR A 50 -9.73 -7.99 13.86
CA TYR A 50 -9.06 -7.04 14.76
C TYR A 50 -7.58 -6.83 14.40
N GLY A 51 -6.87 -7.91 14.03
CA GLY A 51 -5.48 -7.81 13.56
C GLY A 51 -5.36 -6.98 12.27
N VAL A 52 -6.24 -7.22 11.31
CA VAL A 52 -6.36 -6.44 10.07
C VAL A 52 -6.67 -4.98 10.36
N LEU A 53 -7.62 -4.70 11.25
CA LEU A 53 -7.96 -3.33 11.66
C LEU A 53 -6.73 -2.60 12.20
N ALA A 54 -5.99 -3.22 13.13
CA ALA A 54 -4.79 -2.63 13.70
C ALA A 54 -3.72 -2.36 12.64
N ALA A 55 -3.45 -3.33 11.76
CA ALA A 55 -2.47 -3.19 10.69
C ALA A 55 -2.84 -2.11 9.66
N ILE A 56 -4.13 -1.98 9.30
CA ILE A 56 -4.63 -0.89 8.45
C ILE A 56 -4.37 0.48 9.08
N LEU A 57 -4.60 0.64 10.39
CA LEU A 57 -4.34 1.90 11.09
C LEU A 57 -2.85 2.25 11.09
N VAL A 58 -1.98 1.26 11.30
CA VAL A 58 -0.53 1.45 11.20
C VAL A 58 -0.13 1.82 9.77
N GLU A 59 -0.69 1.16 8.75
CA GLU A 59 -0.36 1.41 7.35
C GLU A 59 -0.80 2.82 6.92
N LEU A 60 -1.99 3.29 7.35
CA LEU A 60 -2.43 4.66 7.14
C LEU A 60 -1.47 5.69 7.76
N LEU A 61 -0.97 5.42 8.97
CA LEU A 61 0.00 6.28 9.63
C LEU A 61 1.33 6.31 8.88
N GLU A 62 1.83 5.15 8.47
CA GLU A 62 3.08 5.04 7.70
C GLU A 62 2.98 5.71 6.33
N ILE A 63 1.87 5.55 5.61
CA ILE A 63 1.61 6.24 4.34
C ILE A 63 1.61 7.76 4.57
N ASN A 64 0.93 8.25 5.61
CA ASN A 64 0.91 9.68 5.92
C ASN A 64 2.32 10.21 6.25
N LEU A 65 3.11 9.48 7.05
CA LEU A 65 4.49 9.86 7.34
C LEU A 65 5.37 9.85 6.08
N PHE A 66 5.23 8.83 5.24
CA PHE A 66 5.95 8.73 3.97
C PHE A 66 5.59 9.88 3.02
N MET A 67 4.31 10.22 2.90
CA MET A 67 3.86 11.32 2.05
C MET A 67 4.34 12.68 2.56
N ARG A 68 4.33 12.91 3.89
CA ARG A 68 4.92 14.11 4.48
C ARG A 68 6.42 14.19 4.23
N TYR A 69 7.14 13.07 4.34
CA TYR A 69 8.55 13.00 4.01
C TYR A 69 8.79 13.38 2.55
N LEU A 70 8.02 12.84 1.60
CA LEU A 70 8.15 13.22 0.19
C LEU A 70 7.84 14.71 -0.05
N ALA A 71 6.80 15.24 0.59
CA ALA A 71 6.42 16.65 0.47
C ALA A 71 7.42 17.63 1.12
N SER A 72 8.13 17.21 2.16
CA SER A 72 9.09 18.08 2.89
C SER A 72 10.39 18.38 2.14
N ASN A 73 10.58 17.78 0.97
CA ASN A 73 11.76 17.94 0.15
C ASN A 73 13.12 17.72 0.85
N PRO A 74 13.34 16.57 1.52
CA PRO A 74 14.55 16.33 2.27
C PRO A 74 15.78 16.37 1.35
N ALA A 75 16.73 17.23 1.68
CA ALA A 75 18.00 17.30 0.98
C ALA A 75 18.72 15.95 1.09
N LYS A 76 19.14 15.39 -0.06
CA LYS A 76 20.04 14.22 -0.09
C LYS A 76 21.45 14.71 -0.37
N LEU A 77 22.34 14.57 0.60
CA LEU A 77 23.78 14.64 0.37
C LEU A 77 24.22 13.32 -0.27
N ASP A 78 24.97 13.38 -1.36
CA ASP A 78 25.71 12.23 -1.88
C ASP A 78 26.73 11.76 -0.81
N ALA A 79 27.11 10.48 -0.82
CA ALA A 79 28.26 9.94 -0.09
C ALA A 79 29.58 10.69 -0.36
N SER A 80 29.63 11.48 -1.44
CA SER A 80 30.72 12.39 -1.80
C SER A 80 30.53 13.85 -1.34
N GLY A 81 29.46 14.16 -0.59
CA GLY A 81 29.16 15.50 -0.07
C GLY A 81 28.59 16.48 -1.12
N GLN A 82 28.30 16.02 -2.34
CA GLN A 82 27.69 16.83 -3.40
C GLN A 82 26.17 16.94 -3.23
N PHE A 83 25.62 18.10 -3.57
CA PHE A 83 24.18 18.36 -3.61
C PHE A 83 23.54 17.59 -4.78
N VAL A 84 22.75 16.57 -4.49
CA VAL A 84 21.91 15.90 -5.50
C VAL A 84 20.60 16.68 -5.63
N VAL A 85 20.14 16.90 -6.87
CA VAL A 85 19.02 17.78 -7.24
C VAL A 85 17.87 17.72 -6.22
N PRO A 86 17.57 18.84 -5.54
CA PRO A 86 16.79 18.82 -4.30
C PRO A 86 15.32 18.41 -4.47
N ASN A 87 14.72 18.56 -5.66
CA ASN A 87 13.25 18.46 -5.84
C ASN A 87 12.69 17.08 -6.20
N GLY A 88 13.52 16.04 -6.27
CA GLY A 88 13.06 14.71 -6.73
C GLY A 88 12.03 14.04 -5.81
N SER A 89 11.95 14.46 -4.54
CA SER A 89 10.98 13.92 -3.57
C SER A 89 9.62 14.61 -3.66
N VAL A 90 9.59 15.94 -3.84
CA VAL A 90 8.36 16.70 -4.10
C VAL A 90 7.74 16.33 -5.44
N MET A 91 8.55 16.20 -6.50
CA MET A 91 8.05 15.72 -7.80
C MET A 91 7.42 14.32 -7.69
N ALA A 92 8.01 13.45 -6.87
CA ALA A 92 7.43 12.14 -6.61
C ALA A 92 6.11 12.22 -5.82
N TYR A 93 6.02 13.11 -4.83
CA TYR A 93 4.77 13.37 -4.11
C TYR A 93 3.67 13.86 -5.06
N GLU A 94 3.95 14.85 -5.89
CA GLU A 94 3.01 15.38 -6.88
C GLU A 94 2.60 14.30 -7.89
N TYR A 95 3.55 13.51 -8.39
CA TYR A 95 3.28 12.44 -9.34
C TYR A 95 2.34 11.36 -8.77
N VAL A 96 2.47 11.05 -7.47
CA VAL A 96 1.63 10.05 -6.77
C VAL A 96 0.28 10.60 -6.38
N THR A 97 0.19 11.88 -5.99
CA THR A 97 -1.04 12.44 -5.42
C THR A 97 -1.90 13.18 -6.45
N GLN A 98 -1.28 13.75 -7.49
CA GLN A 98 -1.91 14.61 -8.50
C GLN A 98 -1.56 14.21 -9.94
N GLY A 99 -0.48 13.45 -10.15
CA GLY A 99 -0.03 13.00 -11.46
C GLY A 99 -0.66 11.68 -11.94
N ALA A 100 0.07 10.97 -12.81
CA ALA A 100 -0.44 9.75 -13.45
C ALA A 100 -0.76 8.60 -12.46
N LEU A 101 -0.14 8.60 -11.28
CA LEU A 101 -0.39 7.59 -10.24
C LEU A 101 -1.49 8.01 -9.24
N ALA A 102 -2.06 9.21 -9.37
CA ALA A 102 -3.10 9.72 -8.45
C ALA A 102 -4.29 8.79 -8.32
N ASN A 103 -4.83 8.29 -9.43
CA ASN A 103 -5.98 7.39 -9.40
C ASN A 103 -5.63 6.06 -8.70
N TRP A 104 -4.44 5.51 -8.95
CA TRP A 104 -3.97 4.30 -8.30
C TRP A 104 -3.75 4.51 -6.79
N PHE A 105 -3.24 5.67 -6.40
CA PHE A 105 -3.03 6.01 -5.01
C PHE A 105 -4.35 6.21 -4.25
N TRP A 106 -5.19 7.14 -4.71
CA TRP A 106 -6.42 7.51 -4.00
C TRP A 106 -7.49 6.43 -4.07
N TRP A 107 -7.78 5.89 -5.25
CA TRP A 107 -8.83 4.88 -5.38
C TRP A 107 -8.33 3.48 -5.09
N GLY A 108 -7.12 3.15 -5.54
CA GLY A 108 -6.55 1.81 -5.35
C GLY A 108 -6.08 1.57 -3.91
N ILE A 109 -5.13 2.37 -3.42
CA ILE A 109 -4.51 2.14 -2.11
C ILE A 109 -5.43 2.66 -1.00
N ILE A 110 -5.79 3.93 -1.03
CA ILE A 110 -6.59 4.55 0.04
C ILE A 110 -8.03 4.03 0.00
N GLY A 111 -8.68 4.04 -1.17
CA GLY A 111 -10.07 3.63 -1.33
C GLY A 111 -10.27 2.13 -1.12
N VAL A 112 -9.79 1.32 -2.07
CA VAL A 112 -9.99 -0.13 -2.08
C VAL A 112 -9.14 -0.83 -1.02
N GLY A 113 -7.85 -0.49 -0.91
CA GLY A 113 -6.92 -1.20 -0.05
C GLY A 113 -7.11 -1.01 1.44
N LEU A 114 -7.56 0.18 1.86
CA LEU A 114 -7.60 0.58 3.27
C LEU A 114 -9.01 0.99 3.70
N SER A 115 -9.63 1.96 3.02
CA SER A 115 -10.90 2.55 3.46
C SER A 115 -12.06 1.57 3.38
N LEU A 116 -12.18 0.82 2.28
CA LEU A 116 -13.23 -0.18 2.11
C LEU A 116 -13.16 -1.29 3.18
N PRO A 117 -12.03 -1.99 3.39
CA PRO A 117 -11.93 -3.00 4.43
C PRO A 117 -12.10 -2.42 5.85
N LEU A 118 -11.66 -1.19 6.10
CA LEU A 118 -11.90 -0.47 7.35
C LEU A 118 -13.40 -0.24 7.59
N LEU A 119 -14.12 0.31 6.59
CA LEU A 119 -15.55 0.56 6.66
C LEU A 119 -16.34 -0.74 6.86
N LEU A 120 -15.99 -1.81 6.11
CA LEU A 120 -16.64 -3.11 6.29
C LEU A 120 -16.45 -3.64 7.72
N THR A 121 -15.27 -3.47 8.30
CA THR A 121 -15.01 -3.87 9.70
C THR A 121 -15.86 -3.09 10.68
N PHE A 122 -16.01 -1.77 10.50
CA PHE A 122 -16.92 -0.98 11.34
C PHE A 122 -18.37 -1.41 11.18
N VAL A 123 -18.83 -1.65 9.95
CA VAL A 123 -20.20 -2.08 9.66
C VAL A 123 -20.46 -3.46 10.29
N GLU A 124 -19.50 -4.39 10.26
CA GLU A 124 -19.53 -5.66 11.01
C GLU A 124 -19.66 -5.48 12.52
N MET A 125 -18.95 -4.52 13.11
CA MET A 125 -19.03 -4.25 14.55
C MET A 125 -20.39 -3.70 14.97
N PHE A 126 -20.94 -2.74 14.22
CA PHE A 126 -22.21 -2.08 14.58
C PHE A 126 -23.46 -2.85 14.14
N PHE A 127 -23.41 -3.55 13.02
CA PHE A 127 -24.56 -4.20 12.39
C PHE A 127 -24.42 -5.73 12.30
N ARG A 128 -23.71 -6.34 13.28
CA ARG A 128 -23.44 -7.79 13.31
C ARG A 128 -24.67 -8.67 13.03
N LYS A 129 -25.85 -8.31 13.55
CA LYS A 129 -27.10 -9.05 13.32
C LYS A 129 -27.54 -9.07 11.84
N ILE A 130 -27.32 -7.96 11.12
CA ILE A 130 -27.71 -7.79 9.72
C ILE A 130 -26.70 -8.48 8.80
N ILE A 131 -25.41 -8.46 9.17
CA ILE A 131 -24.32 -8.98 8.32
C ILE A 131 -24.11 -10.48 8.48
N ARG A 132 -24.53 -11.08 9.59
CA ARG A 132 -24.41 -12.53 9.85
C ARG A 132 -24.73 -13.45 8.66
N PRO A 133 -25.82 -13.26 7.87
CA PRO A 133 -26.07 -14.08 6.69
C PRO A 133 -25.04 -13.92 5.56
N PHE A 134 -24.33 -12.80 5.51
CA PHE A 134 -23.35 -12.45 4.48
C PHE A 134 -21.90 -12.48 4.99
N GLU A 135 -21.65 -13.02 6.19
CA GLU A 135 -20.34 -12.97 6.87
C GLU A 135 -19.18 -13.43 5.97
N ASN A 136 -19.35 -14.56 5.27
CA ASN A 136 -18.33 -15.09 4.36
C ASN A 136 -18.10 -14.17 3.15
N LEU A 137 -19.15 -13.55 2.61
CA LEU A 137 -19.04 -12.66 1.47
C LEU A 137 -18.33 -11.36 1.87
N VAL A 138 -18.72 -10.76 3.00
CA VAL A 138 -18.07 -9.55 3.52
C VAL A 138 -16.61 -9.81 3.84
N ALA A 139 -16.29 -10.94 4.48
CA ALA A 139 -14.90 -11.35 4.73
C ALA A 139 -14.12 -11.53 3.43
N THR A 140 -14.71 -12.18 2.41
CA THR A 140 -14.08 -12.37 1.09
C THR A 140 -13.78 -11.03 0.43
N VAL A 141 -14.76 -10.11 0.37
CA VAL A 141 -14.58 -8.78 -0.23
C VAL A 141 -13.51 -7.99 0.53
N LYS A 142 -13.54 -8.04 1.87
CA LYS A 142 -12.55 -7.39 2.74
C LYS A 142 -11.14 -7.89 2.43
N PHE A 143 -10.90 -9.20 2.47
CA PHE A 143 -9.57 -9.75 2.22
C PHE A 143 -9.10 -9.55 0.77
N ALA A 144 -10.00 -9.70 -0.21
CA ALA A 144 -9.68 -9.43 -1.61
C ALA A 144 -9.27 -7.96 -1.82
N SER A 145 -10.02 -7.02 -1.22
CA SER A 145 -9.72 -5.59 -1.32
C SER A 145 -8.34 -5.22 -0.76
N ILE A 146 -7.95 -5.83 0.37
CA ILE A 146 -6.62 -5.65 0.97
C ILE A 146 -5.52 -6.19 0.06
N LEU A 147 -5.70 -7.39 -0.51
CA LEU A 147 -4.74 -7.97 -1.45
C LEU A 147 -4.56 -7.11 -2.69
N THR A 148 -5.67 -6.61 -3.25
CA THR A 148 -5.66 -5.68 -4.39
C THR A 148 -4.93 -4.38 -4.00
N GLY A 149 -5.27 -3.78 -2.87
CA GLY A 149 -4.64 -2.56 -2.38
C GLY A 149 -3.13 -2.69 -2.18
N GLY A 150 -2.67 -3.77 -1.53
CA GLY A 150 -1.25 -4.02 -1.32
C GLY A 150 -0.51 -4.33 -2.63
N THR A 151 -1.16 -4.93 -3.62
CA THR A 151 -0.57 -5.11 -4.96
C THR A 151 -0.40 -3.77 -5.66
N ILE A 152 -1.42 -2.91 -5.60
CA ILE A 152 -1.38 -1.56 -6.16
C ILE A 152 -0.32 -0.70 -5.45
N LEU A 153 -0.17 -0.81 -4.13
CA LEU A 153 0.88 -0.12 -3.38
C LEU A 153 2.26 -0.43 -3.92
N ARG A 154 2.57 -1.72 -4.12
CA ARG A 154 3.85 -2.16 -4.70
C ARG A 154 4.02 -1.63 -6.12
N PHE A 155 2.97 -1.68 -6.94
CA PHE A 155 2.98 -1.11 -8.28
C PHE A 155 3.28 0.40 -8.28
N VAL A 156 2.56 1.19 -7.47
CA VAL A 156 2.74 2.65 -7.36
C VAL A 156 4.14 3.01 -6.89
N ILE A 157 4.70 2.29 -5.92
CA ILE A 157 6.02 2.59 -5.39
C ILE A 157 7.13 2.19 -6.36
N VAL A 158 7.04 1.03 -7.00
CA VAL A 158 8.04 0.58 -7.98
C VAL A 158 8.00 1.45 -9.23
N TRP A 159 6.81 1.68 -9.80
CA TRP A 159 6.64 2.48 -11.01
C TRP A 159 6.95 3.96 -10.76
N GLY A 160 6.47 4.50 -9.64
CA GLY A 160 6.81 5.86 -9.23
C GLY A 160 8.29 6.01 -8.83
N GLY A 161 8.94 4.91 -8.46
CA GLY A 161 10.38 4.83 -8.22
C GLY A 161 11.22 4.94 -9.50
N ASP A 162 10.64 4.63 -10.66
CA ASP A 162 11.28 4.71 -11.98
C ASP A 162 10.98 6.03 -12.71
N LEU A 163 10.52 7.06 -11.97
CA LEU A 163 10.55 8.43 -12.43
C LEU A 163 12.01 8.84 -12.69
N LYS A 164 12.50 8.57 -13.90
CA LYS A 164 13.70 9.20 -14.44
C LYS A 164 13.38 10.69 -14.47
N ALA A 165 14.04 11.46 -13.61
CA ALA A 165 14.00 12.91 -13.71
C ALA A 165 14.26 13.27 -15.19
N PRO A 166 13.40 14.07 -15.85
CA PRO A 166 13.75 14.58 -17.15
C PRO A 166 15.09 15.29 -16.96
N LEU A 167 16.12 14.86 -17.67
CA LEU A 167 17.42 15.50 -17.60
C LEU A 167 17.18 16.97 -17.98
N ASN A 168 17.48 17.89 -17.06
CA ASN A 168 17.42 19.33 -17.34
C ASN A 168 18.48 19.78 -18.36
N PHE A 169 19.27 18.83 -18.85
CA PHE A 169 20.29 19.02 -19.85
C PHE A 169 20.03 18.03 -20.98
N PRO A 170 20.09 18.44 -22.26
CA PRO A 170 20.08 17.47 -23.36
C PRO A 170 21.22 16.46 -23.12
N PRO A 171 21.02 15.17 -23.47
CA PRO A 171 22.06 14.16 -23.33
C PRO A 171 23.31 14.70 -23.98
N ALA A 172 24.39 14.81 -23.22
CA ALA A 172 25.62 15.37 -23.73
C ALA A 172 26.14 14.42 -24.81
N LEU A 173 25.99 14.84 -26.07
CA LEU A 173 26.57 14.19 -27.25
C LEU A 173 28.09 14.41 -27.27
N PHE A 174 28.78 14.29 -26.12
CA PHE A 174 30.24 14.29 -26.10
C PHE A 174 30.68 13.08 -26.90
N GLN A 175 31.01 13.37 -28.17
CA GLN A 175 31.72 12.47 -29.04
C GLN A 175 32.94 12.00 -28.27
N ILE A 176 32.97 10.70 -27.95
CA ILE A 176 34.18 10.05 -27.49
C ILE A 176 35.23 10.37 -28.57
N PRO A 177 36.36 11.04 -28.26
CA PRO A 177 37.36 11.33 -29.27
C PRO A 177 37.81 10.00 -29.87
N ILE A 178 37.40 9.74 -31.13
CA ILE A 178 37.91 8.61 -31.90
C ILE A 178 39.26 9.05 -32.47
N THR A 179 40.24 9.25 -31.60
CA THR A 179 41.64 9.42 -31.98
C THR A 179 42.50 8.71 -30.96
N GLY A 180 42.77 7.44 -31.27
CA GLY A 180 43.98 6.72 -30.90
C GLY A 180 44.68 6.32 -32.20
#